data_AF-A0A949BRA9-F1
#
_entry.id   AF-A0A949BRA9-F1
#
_cell.length_a   1.000
_cell.length_b   1.000
_cell.length_c   1.000
_cell.angle_alpha   90.00
_cell.angle_beta   90.00
_cell.angle_gamma   90.00
#
_symmetry.space_group_name_H-M   'P 1'
#
loop_
_entity.id
_entity.type
_entity.pdbx_description
1 polymer ?
#
loop_
_entity_poly.entity_id
_entity_poly.type
_entity_poly.pdbx_seq_one_letter_code
_entity_poly.pdbx_strand_id
1 'polypeptide(L)'
;MTRARIFSLFVILVLLISLTGEAYAAEPRLAGEGAILIDLSTGQCLYEKNADEQMYPASTTKMLTALLALKYGNLEDMVTIGPGVRGTAGTSIYLVEGEELVLDDLVRAMMLNSANDAAVAIAEHVGGSVESFALMMNDEARRIGAVNSHFVNPNGLHADNHYSTARDLSLIAREAIKDQRFRELIATRTGTIPREDPEVVTDLWNTNRLLWTYEGASGIKTGYTDKAKRCLVGTAERDGRELLTVVLKNEEQSVWSDTTSLLNYGFNEFVSTEVISAGLKVGQVPVVVGNTDLALIAGEPFHWVFPVRNPDPVIRSEIVLNEELKAPIREGDSVGDLVLTYNGKELATVPVLAGNDVGRPIQTIWYFWVGVVLGALVLFILATRFVVRTVRSGQRMRR
;
A
#
# COMPACT_ATOMS: atom_id res chain seq x y z
N MET A 1 -3.79 -72.05 46.74
CA MET A 1 -3.44 -72.05 45.30
C MET A 1 -4.69 -71.71 44.53
N THR A 2 -4.86 -70.44 44.14
CA THR A 2 -6.06 -70.01 43.40
C THR A 2 -5.74 -68.80 42.53
N ARG A 3 -6.20 -68.94 41.28
CA ARG A 3 -6.08 -68.07 40.11
C ARG A 3 -6.69 -66.68 40.31
N ALA A 4 -6.16 -65.68 39.60
CA ALA A 4 -6.95 -64.91 38.63
C ALA A 4 -6.01 -64.17 37.65
N ARG A 5 -6.22 -64.43 36.36
CA ARG A 5 -5.55 -63.80 35.22
C ARG A 5 -6.11 -62.39 35.03
N ILE A 6 -5.26 -61.38 34.93
CA ILE A 6 -5.66 -60.04 34.46
C ILE A 6 -5.17 -59.92 33.01
N PHE A 7 -6.13 -59.83 32.09
CA PHE A 7 -5.92 -59.58 30.67
C PHE A 7 -5.45 -58.13 30.48
N SER A 8 -4.25 -57.93 29.93
CA SER A 8 -3.82 -56.64 29.38
C SER A 8 -4.50 -56.44 28.03
N LEU A 9 -5.51 -55.58 27.97
CA LEU A 9 -6.14 -55.17 26.71
C LEU A 9 -5.34 -54.01 26.11
N PHE A 10 -4.59 -54.28 25.05
CA PHE A 10 -3.89 -53.25 24.27
C PHE A 10 -4.89 -52.68 23.25
N VAL A 11 -5.47 -51.51 23.54
CA VAL A 11 -6.30 -50.79 22.57
C VAL A 11 -5.35 -50.01 21.67
N ILE A 12 -5.13 -50.52 20.46
CA ILE A 12 -4.50 -49.76 19.38
C ILE A 12 -5.53 -48.73 18.90
N LEU A 13 -5.34 -47.48 19.31
CA LEU A 13 -6.07 -46.35 18.74
C LEU A 13 -5.54 -46.14 17.31
N VAL A 14 -6.30 -46.60 16.33
CA VAL A 14 -6.07 -46.23 14.93
C VAL A 14 -6.46 -44.76 14.79
N LEU A 15 -5.43 -43.91 14.73
CA LEU A 15 -5.59 -42.50 14.40
C LEU A 15 -6.06 -42.43 12.94
N LEU A 16 -7.35 -42.14 12.72
CA LEU A 16 -7.85 -41.70 11.43
C LEU A 16 -7.25 -40.32 11.18
N ILE A 17 -6.15 -40.27 10.45
CA ILE A 17 -5.64 -39.04 9.86
C ILE A 17 -6.66 -38.68 8.77
N SER A 18 -7.62 -37.82 9.12
CA SER A 18 -8.34 -37.05 8.11
C SER A 18 -7.34 -36.11 7.46
N LEU A 19 -6.73 -36.57 6.37
CA LEU A 19 -6.13 -35.69 5.38
C LEU A 19 -7.29 -34.98 4.68
N THR A 20 -7.83 -33.94 5.31
CA THR A 20 -8.48 -32.87 4.56
C THR A 20 -7.35 -32.14 3.86
N GLY A 21 -6.92 -32.67 2.71
CA GLY A 21 -6.17 -31.87 1.76
C GLY A 21 -7.06 -30.70 1.41
N GLU A 22 -6.67 -29.48 1.80
CA GLU A 22 -7.26 -28.27 1.28
C GLU A 22 -7.12 -28.34 -0.23
N ALA A 23 -8.24 -28.60 -0.93
CA ALA A 23 -8.27 -28.59 -2.38
C ALA A 23 -8.23 -27.12 -2.81
N TYR A 24 -7.02 -26.57 -2.86
CA TYR A 24 -6.75 -25.29 -3.52
C TYR A 24 -7.28 -25.36 -4.95
N ALA A 25 -7.81 -24.25 -5.46
CA ALA A 25 -8.07 -24.13 -6.89
C ALA A 25 -6.79 -24.49 -7.63
N ALA A 26 -6.90 -25.23 -8.74
CA ALA A 26 -5.73 -25.51 -9.53
C ALA A 26 -5.15 -24.17 -9.99
N GLU A 27 -4.00 -23.81 -9.43
CA GLU A 27 -3.26 -22.61 -9.80
C GLU A 27 -3.09 -22.56 -11.33
N PRO A 28 -3.13 -21.35 -11.92
CA PRO A 28 -2.95 -21.22 -13.35
C PRO A 28 -1.58 -21.76 -13.76
N ARG A 29 -1.54 -22.60 -14.79
CA ARG A 29 -0.29 -23.08 -15.38
C ARG A 29 0.20 -22.07 -16.40
N LEU A 30 1.20 -21.29 -15.99
CA LEU A 30 1.79 -20.24 -16.82
C LEU A 30 2.92 -20.80 -17.69
N ALA A 31 2.97 -20.33 -18.94
CA ALA A 31 4.05 -20.62 -19.87
C ALA A 31 5.31 -19.79 -19.59
N GLY A 32 5.16 -18.53 -19.15
CA GLY A 32 6.27 -17.64 -18.81
C GLY A 32 7.11 -18.15 -17.64
N GLU A 33 8.39 -17.78 -17.58
CA GLU A 33 9.31 -18.29 -16.54
C GLU A 33 9.10 -17.59 -15.19
N GLY A 34 8.81 -16.29 -15.20
CA GLY A 34 8.58 -15.49 -14.00
C GLY A 34 7.18 -14.86 -13.99
N ALA A 35 6.52 -14.84 -12.85
CA ALA A 35 5.23 -14.17 -12.69
C ALA A 35 4.93 -13.75 -11.25
N ILE A 36 4.12 -12.70 -11.10
CA ILE A 36 3.48 -12.34 -9.84
C ILE A 36 2.09 -11.72 -10.12
N LEU A 37 1.14 -11.97 -9.24
CA LEU A 37 -0.16 -11.31 -9.17
C LEU A 37 -0.30 -10.69 -7.78
N ILE A 38 -0.61 -9.41 -7.72
CA ILE A 38 -0.84 -8.69 -6.48
C ILE A 38 -2.20 -7.99 -6.50
N ASP A 39 -2.79 -7.86 -5.33
CA ASP A 39 -3.87 -6.90 -5.08
C ASP A 39 -3.25 -5.51 -4.88
N LEU A 40 -3.65 -4.51 -5.68
CA LEU A 40 -3.01 -3.19 -5.63
C LEU A 40 -3.32 -2.44 -4.35
N SER A 41 -4.52 -2.63 -3.78
CA SER A 41 -4.98 -1.89 -2.60
C SER A 41 -4.24 -2.33 -1.33
N THR A 42 -4.06 -3.64 -1.16
CA THR A 42 -3.41 -4.23 0.02
C THR A 42 -1.93 -4.50 -0.19
N GLY A 43 -1.48 -4.57 -1.44
CA GLY A 43 -0.13 -4.99 -1.81
C GLY A 43 0.13 -6.49 -1.61
N GLN A 44 -0.89 -7.29 -1.27
CA GLN A 44 -0.76 -8.72 -1.04
C GLN A 44 -0.40 -9.46 -2.32
N CYS A 45 0.54 -10.41 -2.21
CA CYS A 45 0.85 -11.36 -3.28
C CYS A 45 -0.16 -12.50 -3.27
N LEU A 46 -0.93 -12.63 -4.35
CA LEU A 46 -1.98 -13.65 -4.51
C LEU A 46 -1.48 -14.87 -5.30
N TYR A 47 -0.46 -14.68 -6.13
CA TYR A 47 0.22 -15.74 -6.87
C TYR A 47 1.65 -15.32 -7.19
N GLU A 48 2.59 -16.25 -7.14
CA GLU A 48 3.97 -16.03 -7.58
C GLU A 48 4.58 -17.28 -8.21
N LYS A 49 5.39 -17.08 -9.25
CA LYS A 49 6.23 -18.09 -9.89
C LYS A 49 7.58 -17.46 -10.16
N ASN A 50 8.65 -17.96 -9.53
CA ASN A 50 10.00 -17.40 -9.64
C ASN A 50 10.03 -15.86 -9.54
N ALA A 51 9.22 -15.29 -8.63
CA ALA A 51 8.98 -13.85 -8.64
C ALA A 51 10.22 -13.00 -8.30
N ASP A 52 11.21 -13.60 -7.64
CA ASP A 52 12.48 -12.99 -7.26
C ASP A 52 13.65 -13.38 -8.18
N GLU A 53 13.40 -14.18 -9.23
CA GLU A 53 14.44 -14.55 -10.19
C GLU A 53 14.78 -13.36 -11.11
N GLN A 54 16.07 -13.08 -11.26
CA GLN A 54 16.56 -12.01 -12.12
C GLN A 54 16.36 -12.35 -13.59
N MET A 55 15.63 -11.49 -14.29
CA MET A 55 15.32 -11.61 -15.71
C MET A 55 15.47 -10.27 -16.41
N TYR A 56 15.54 -10.30 -17.75
CA TYR A 56 15.62 -9.09 -18.55
C TYR A 56 14.23 -8.43 -18.66
N PRO A 57 14.05 -7.17 -18.21
CA PRO A 57 12.73 -6.52 -18.17
C PRO A 57 12.24 -6.04 -19.55
N ALA A 58 13.14 -5.91 -20.53
CA ALA A 58 12.86 -5.26 -21.81
C ALA A 58 12.15 -3.89 -21.61
N SER A 59 11.26 -3.48 -22.52
CA SER A 59 10.55 -2.20 -22.42
C SER A 59 9.66 -2.01 -21.17
N THR A 60 9.49 -3.00 -20.29
CA THR A 60 8.84 -2.75 -18.99
C THR A 60 9.66 -1.79 -18.12
N THR A 61 10.97 -1.66 -18.38
CA THR A 61 11.85 -0.61 -17.84
C THR A 61 11.27 0.81 -17.98
N LYS A 62 10.55 1.08 -19.08
CA LYS A 62 9.99 2.41 -19.37
C LYS A 62 8.95 2.87 -18.35
N MET A 63 8.39 1.96 -17.54
CA MET A 63 7.55 2.35 -16.40
C MET A 63 8.33 3.20 -15.39
N LEU A 64 9.57 2.81 -15.09
CA LEU A 64 10.44 3.57 -14.19
C LEU A 64 10.88 4.88 -14.84
N THR A 65 11.18 4.87 -16.13
CA THR A 65 11.50 6.10 -16.88
C THR A 65 10.34 7.10 -16.85
N ALA A 66 9.10 6.63 -17.08
CA ALA A 66 7.91 7.46 -17.01
C ALA A 66 7.66 7.97 -15.57
N LEU A 67 7.82 7.13 -14.54
CA LEU A 67 7.73 7.55 -13.15
C LEU A 67 8.70 8.70 -12.84
N LEU A 68 9.97 8.58 -13.24
CA LEU A 68 10.96 9.63 -13.03
C LEU A 68 10.65 10.91 -13.80
N ALA A 69 10.19 10.79 -15.06
CA ALA A 69 9.79 11.94 -15.86
C ALA A 69 8.62 12.71 -15.21
N LEU A 70 7.62 11.99 -14.69
CA LEU A 70 6.48 12.60 -13.98
C LEU A 70 6.88 13.23 -12.65
N LYS A 71 7.85 12.63 -11.95
CA LYS A 71 8.28 13.06 -10.61
C LYS A 71 9.25 14.24 -10.63
N TYR A 72 10.17 14.27 -11.60
CA TYR A 72 11.28 15.21 -11.62
C TYR A 72 11.32 16.12 -12.84
N GLY A 73 10.57 15.80 -13.90
CA GLY A 73 10.41 16.66 -15.07
C GLY A 73 9.21 17.59 -14.94
N ASN A 74 9.21 18.66 -15.75
CA ASN A 74 8.03 19.45 -16.02
C ASN A 74 7.49 19.07 -17.40
N LEU A 75 6.28 18.50 -17.44
CA LEU A 75 5.70 17.94 -18.66
C LEU A 75 5.45 19.00 -19.76
N GLU A 76 5.38 20.27 -19.40
CA GLU A 76 5.20 21.39 -20.33
C GLU A 76 6.52 21.88 -20.94
N ASP A 77 7.67 21.36 -20.51
CA ASP A 77 8.96 21.78 -21.04
C ASP A 77 9.10 21.42 -22.52
N MET A 78 9.63 22.37 -23.30
CA MET A 78 10.16 22.10 -24.62
C MET A 78 11.51 21.40 -24.49
N VAL A 79 11.61 20.21 -25.07
CA VAL A 79 12.81 19.37 -25.09
C VAL A 79 13.45 19.47 -26.47
N THR A 80 14.65 20.04 -26.53
CA THR A 80 15.49 19.99 -27.74
C THR A 80 16.16 18.62 -27.84
N ILE A 81 15.89 17.89 -28.92
CA ILE A 81 16.41 16.54 -29.14
C ILE A 81 17.93 16.58 -29.40
N GLY A 82 18.68 15.92 -28.51
CA GLY A 82 20.14 15.80 -28.62
C GLY A 82 20.61 14.75 -29.65
N PRO A 83 21.92 14.69 -29.93
CA PRO A 83 22.48 13.69 -30.85
C PRO A 83 22.37 12.25 -30.34
N GLY A 84 22.11 12.03 -29.04
CA GLY A 84 22.05 10.70 -28.42
C GLY A 84 20.92 9.81 -28.94
N VAL A 85 19.87 10.38 -29.56
CA VAL A 85 18.80 9.59 -30.17
C VAL A 85 19.23 8.86 -31.44
N ARG A 86 20.32 9.33 -32.11
CA ARG A 86 20.78 8.77 -33.38
C ARG A 86 21.22 7.32 -33.23
N GLY A 87 20.67 6.45 -34.06
CA GLY A 87 21.02 5.02 -34.06
C GLY A 87 20.46 4.24 -32.87
N THR A 88 19.49 4.79 -32.13
CA THR A 88 18.78 4.05 -31.09
C THR A 88 18.11 2.83 -31.70
N ALA A 89 18.52 1.63 -31.26
CA ALA A 89 17.98 0.38 -31.76
C ALA A 89 16.54 0.13 -31.28
N GLY A 90 15.79 -0.69 -32.02
CA GLY A 90 14.43 -1.09 -31.65
C GLY A 90 13.36 -0.08 -32.09
N THR A 91 12.22 -0.05 -31.38
CA THR A 91 11.10 0.82 -31.73
C THR A 91 11.47 2.28 -31.54
N SER A 92 11.12 3.11 -32.52
CA SER A 92 11.46 4.53 -32.57
C SER A 92 10.29 5.29 -33.21
N ILE A 93 10.13 6.56 -32.84
CA ILE A 93 9.25 7.51 -33.57
C ILE A 93 10.03 8.35 -34.58
N TYR A 94 11.30 8.04 -34.78
CA TYR A 94 12.26 8.72 -35.65
C TYR A 94 12.47 10.18 -35.24
N LEU A 95 12.83 10.40 -33.97
CA LEU A 95 13.25 11.72 -33.50
C LEU A 95 14.50 12.20 -34.25
N VAL A 96 14.53 13.50 -34.58
CA VAL A 96 15.65 14.12 -35.31
C VAL A 96 16.41 15.07 -34.38
N GLU A 97 17.75 15.05 -34.43
CA GLU A 97 18.57 15.99 -33.66
C GLU A 97 18.20 17.45 -34.01
N GLY A 98 17.99 18.27 -32.98
CA GLY A 98 17.57 19.66 -33.10
C GLY A 98 16.06 19.87 -33.21
N GLU A 99 15.27 18.79 -33.33
CA GLU A 99 13.81 18.86 -33.19
C GLU A 99 13.41 19.28 -31.77
N GLU A 100 12.28 19.94 -31.61
CA GLU A 100 11.75 20.35 -30.31
C GLU A 100 10.36 19.74 -30.09
N LEU A 101 10.19 18.99 -29.00
CA LEU A 101 8.89 18.43 -28.59
C LEU A 101 8.63 18.73 -27.13
N VAL A 102 7.35 18.81 -26.76
CA VAL A 102 6.95 18.91 -25.36
C VAL A 102 7.28 17.58 -24.64
N LEU A 103 7.76 17.65 -23.39
CA LEU A 103 8.12 16.45 -22.62
C LEU A 103 6.95 15.46 -22.50
N ASP A 104 5.71 15.94 -22.35
CA ASP A 104 4.50 15.10 -22.34
C ASP A 104 4.37 14.24 -23.61
N ASP A 105 4.66 14.80 -24.79
CA ASP A 105 4.58 14.08 -26.07
C ASP A 105 5.62 12.96 -26.14
N LEU A 106 6.84 13.22 -25.64
CA LEU A 106 7.89 12.19 -25.55
C LEU A 106 7.49 11.07 -24.59
N VAL A 107 6.91 11.41 -23.43
CA VAL A 107 6.43 10.44 -22.44
C VAL A 107 5.29 9.59 -23.03
N ARG A 108 4.35 10.20 -23.75
CA ARG A 108 3.27 9.49 -24.47
C ARG A 108 3.84 8.57 -25.54
N ALA A 109 4.75 9.04 -26.38
CA ALA A 109 5.38 8.23 -27.42
C ALA A 109 6.15 7.03 -26.84
N MET A 110 6.87 7.25 -25.75
CA MET A 110 7.58 6.22 -25.02
C MET A 110 6.63 5.15 -24.44
N MET A 111 5.49 5.55 -23.86
CA MET A 111 4.59 4.61 -23.20
C MET A 111 3.64 3.88 -24.16
N LEU A 112 3.08 4.58 -25.16
CA LEU A 112 2.15 4.00 -26.12
C LEU A 112 2.90 3.15 -27.16
N ASN A 113 3.75 3.78 -27.97
CA ASN A 113 4.49 3.12 -29.06
C ASN A 113 5.69 2.34 -28.56
N SER A 114 6.06 2.47 -27.29
CA SER A 114 7.29 1.88 -26.75
C SER A 114 8.57 2.47 -27.35
N ALA A 115 8.54 3.74 -27.77
CA ALA A 115 9.64 4.44 -28.44
C ALA A 115 10.91 4.53 -27.57
N ASN A 116 12.03 4.03 -28.08
CA ASN A 116 13.32 3.97 -27.38
C ASN A 116 14.09 5.29 -27.46
N ASP A 117 14.00 5.98 -28.60
CA ASP A 117 14.55 7.30 -28.85
C ASP A 117 13.91 8.35 -27.93
N ALA A 118 12.59 8.31 -27.76
CA ALA A 118 11.90 9.16 -26.79
C ALA A 118 12.39 8.92 -25.35
N ALA A 119 12.64 7.67 -24.96
CA ALA A 119 13.18 7.35 -23.64
C ALA A 119 14.61 7.91 -23.43
N VAL A 120 15.44 7.93 -24.48
CA VAL A 120 16.78 8.55 -24.45
C VAL A 120 16.66 10.07 -24.30
N ALA A 121 15.80 10.71 -25.11
CA ALA A 121 15.55 12.15 -25.02
C ALA A 121 15.04 12.58 -23.63
N ILE A 122 14.10 11.82 -23.04
CA ILE A 122 13.62 12.03 -21.67
C ILE A 122 14.77 11.92 -20.67
N ALA A 123 15.63 10.92 -20.81
CA ALA A 123 16.76 10.71 -19.90
C ALA A 123 17.79 11.85 -19.98
N GLU A 124 18.10 12.33 -21.19
CA GLU A 124 18.98 13.47 -21.40
C GLU A 124 18.38 14.77 -20.82
N HIS A 125 17.09 15.01 -21.03
CA HIS A 125 16.41 16.21 -20.51
C HIS A 125 16.30 16.21 -18.97
N VAL A 126 15.79 15.12 -18.40
CA VAL A 126 15.49 15.04 -16.96
C VAL A 126 16.73 14.73 -16.13
N GLY A 127 17.61 13.87 -16.63
CA GLY A 127 18.81 13.41 -15.92
C GLY A 127 20.11 14.10 -16.34
N GLY A 128 20.08 14.92 -17.41
CA GLY A 128 21.26 15.55 -18.01
C GLY A 128 22.11 14.63 -18.90
N SER A 129 21.95 13.31 -18.75
CA SER A 129 22.57 12.26 -19.59
C SER A 129 21.92 10.92 -19.31
N VAL A 130 22.08 9.94 -20.21
CA VAL A 130 21.59 8.57 -20.01
C VAL A 130 22.23 7.92 -18.78
N GLU A 131 23.52 8.15 -18.54
CA GLU A 131 24.27 7.59 -17.41
C GLU A 131 23.76 8.16 -16.08
N SER A 132 23.60 9.48 -16.00
CA SER A 132 23.06 10.16 -14.81
C SER A 132 21.62 9.74 -14.54
N PHE A 133 20.80 9.63 -15.59
CA PHE A 133 19.43 9.14 -15.46
C PHE A 133 19.38 7.68 -14.98
N ALA A 134 20.28 6.81 -15.45
CA ALA A 134 20.38 5.44 -14.94
C ALA A 134 20.72 5.39 -13.45
N LEU A 135 21.56 6.31 -12.94
CA LEU A 135 21.78 6.44 -11.48
C LEU A 135 20.48 6.79 -10.75
N MET A 136 19.71 7.76 -11.27
CA MET A 136 18.39 8.12 -10.72
C MET A 136 17.43 6.93 -10.71
N MET A 137 17.41 6.12 -11.78
CA MET A 137 16.60 4.90 -11.85
C MET A 137 16.94 3.92 -10.73
N ASN A 138 18.23 3.65 -10.51
CA ASN A 138 18.66 2.71 -9.48
C ASN A 138 18.42 3.25 -8.06
N ASP A 139 18.57 4.56 -7.85
CA ASP A 139 18.26 5.20 -6.57
C ASP A 139 16.77 5.13 -6.25
N GLU A 140 15.91 5.40 -7.23
CA GLU A 140 14.46 5.31 -7.09
C GLU A 140 14.00 3.85 -6.90
N ALA A 141 14.57 2.89 -7.63
CA ALA A 141 14.29 1.47 -7.43
C ALA A 141 14.62 1.02 -6.01
N ARG A 142 15.79 1.41 -5.47
CA ARG A 142 16.17 1.14 -4.08
C ARG A 142 15.20 1.80 -3.08
N ARG A 143 14.77 3.04 -3.33
CA ARG A 143 13.81 3.76 -2.47
C ARG A 143 12.46 3.05 -2.40
N ILE A 144 12.00 2.47 -3.51
CA ILE A 144 10.72 1.75 -3.62
C ILE A 144 10.81 0.33 -3.04
N GLY A 145 12.03 -0.20 -2.85
CA GLY A 145 12.29 -1.57 -2.37
C GLY A 145 12.51 -2.59 -3.49
N ALA A 146 12.60 -2.14 -4.75
CA ALA A 146 12.97 -2.96 -5.92
C ALA A 146 14.50 -3.20 -5.96
N VAL A 147 15.01 -3.88 -4.93
CA VAL A 147 16.45 -4.03 -4.64
C VAL A 147 17.13 -5.14 -5.44
N ASN A 148 16.36 -5.98 -6.12
CA ASN A 148 16.87 -7.05 -6.99
C ASN A 148 16.95 -6.63 -8.46
N SER A 149 16.88 -5.32 -8.72
CA SER A 149 16.90 -4.70 -10.05
C SER A 149 18.14 -3.84 -10.25
N HIS A 150 18.60 -3.76 -11.50
CA HIS A 150 19.64 -2.83 -11.93
C HIS A 150 19.36 -2.34 -13.35
N PHE A 151 19.34 -1.03 -13.52
CA PHE A 151 19.01 -0.36 -14.78
C PHE A 151 20.21 0.44 -15.29
N VAL A 152 20.56 0.26 -16.57
CA VAL A 152 21.69 0.98 -17.20
C VAL A 152 21.28 1.84 -18.39
N ASN A 153 20.00 1.84 -18.74
CA ASN A 153 19.44 2.64 -19.83
C ASN A 153 17.94 2.89 -19.57
N PRO A 154 17.33 3.91 -20.19
CA PRO A 154 15.94 4.29 -19.92
C PRO A 154 14.92 3.46 -20.71
N ASN A 155 15.36 2.63 -21.66
CA ASN A 155 14.48 2.00 -22.64
C ASN A 155 14.34 0.49 -22.45
N GLY A 156 15.22 -0.17 -21.71
CA GLY A 156 15.22 -1.62 -21.52
C GLY A 156 15.84 -2.40 -22.68
N LEU A 157 16.63 -1.76 -23.54
CA LEU A 157 17.49 -2.48 -24.46
C LEU A 157 18.46 -3.38 -23.66
N HIS A 158 18.73 -4.56 -24.22
CA HIS A 158 19.49 -5.59 -23.51
C HIS A 158 20.92 -5.13 -23.20
N ALA A 159 21.30 -5.29 -21.94
CA ALA A 159 22.67 -5.32 -21.47
C ALA A 159 22.75 -6.37 -20.35
N ASP A 160 23.90 -7.01 -20.18
CA ASP A 160 24.06 -8.11 -19.20
C ASP A 160 23.75 -7.67 -17.77
N ASN A 161 24.09 -6.43 -17.43
CA ASN A 161 23.76 -5.82 -16.14
C ASN A 161 22.43 -5.05 -16.16
N HIS A 162 21.50 -5.30 -17.09
CA HIS A 162 20.18 -4.68 -17.09
C HIS A 162 19.11 -5.70 -16.74
N TYR A 163 18.74 -5.83 -15.47
CA TYR A 163 17.84 -6.88 -15.00
C TYR A 163 16.85 -6.36 -13.96
N SER A 164 15.77 -7.12 -13.76
CA SER A 164 14.78 -6.91 -12.72
C SER A 164 14.14 -8.26 -12.35
N THR A 165 13.12 -8.25 -11.50
CA THR A 165 12.35 -9.43 -11.11
C THR A 165 10.86 -9.15 -11.29
N ALA A 166 10.02 -10.19 -11.29
CA ALA A 166 8.57 -9.98 -11.36
C ALA A 166 8.07 -9.18 -10.13
N ARG A 167 8.63 -9.47 -8.95
CA ARG A 167 8.32 -8.75 -7.71
C ARG A 167 8.72 -7.29 -7.80
N ASP A 168 9.93 -6.99 -8.23
CA ASP A 168 10.45 -5.62 -8.33
C ASP A 168 9.68 -4.77 -9.34
N LEU A 169 9.35 -5.34 -10.51
CA LEU A 169 8.50 -4.66 -11.49
C LEU A 169 7.09 -4.38 -10.95
N SER A 170 6.56 -5.26 -10.10
CA SER A 170 5.26 -5.03 -9.44
C SER A 170 5.34 -3.89 -8.42
N LEU A 171 6.46 -3.75 -7.69
CA LEU A 171 6.71 -2.64 -6.78
C LEU A 171 6.84 -1.30 -7.53
N ILE A 172 7.62 -1.27 -8.62
CA ILE A 172 7.78 -0.08 -9.48
C ILE A 172 6.43 0.37 -10.03
N ALA A 173 5.65 -0.57 -10.57
CA ALA A 173 4.35 -0.27 -11.13
C ALA A 173 3.34 0.21 -10.06
N ARG A 174 3.34 -0.41 -8.87
CA ARG A 174 2.49 0.01 -7.75
C ARG A 174 2.85 1.40 -7.23
N GLU A 175 4.13 1.78 -7.23
CA GLU A 175 4.53 3.15 -6.92
C GLU A 175 4.06 4.12 -8.01
N ALA A 176 4.27 3.79 -9.29
CA ALA A 176 3.91 4.67 -10.40
C ALA A 176 2.39 4.93 -10.48
N ILE A 177 1.58 3.92 -10.20
CA ILE A 177 0.11 4.00 -10.21
C ILE A 177 -0.46 4.96 -9.15
N LYS A 178 0.31 5.35 -8.13
CA LYS A 178 -0.11 6.37 -7.16
C LYS A 178 -0.27 7.76 -7.81
N ASP A 179 0.41 8.00 -8.92
CA ASP A 179 0.26 9.23 -9.69
C ASP A 179 -0.90 9.11 -10.69
N GLN A 180 -1.90 9.99 -10.56
CA GLN A 180 -3.06 10.02 -11.44
C GLN A 180 -2.68 10.25 -12.91
N ARG A 181 -1.63 11.04 -13.18
CA ARG A 181 -1.12 11.28 -14.54
C ARG A 181 -0.56 10.00 -15.17
N PHE A 182 0.10 9.17 -14.35
CA PHE A 182 0.58 7.86 -14.81
C PHE A 182 -0.59 6.94 -15.15
N ARG A 183 -1.65 6.91 -14.34
CA ARG A 183 -2.88 6.13 -14.63
C ARG A 183 -3.52 6.53 -15.96
N GLU A 184 -3.66 7.82 -16.21
CA GLU A 184 -4.22 8.35 -17.47
C GLU A 184 -3.34 7.96 -18.67
N LEU A 185 -2.02 8.08 -18.52
CA LEU A 185 -1.04 7.71 -19.55
C LEU A 185 -1.15 6.23 -19.95
N ILE A 186 -1.22 5.31 -18.98
CA ILE A 186 -1.22 3.86 -19.25
C ILE A 186 -2.56 3.34 -19.76
N ALA A 187 -3.66 4.02 -19.44
CA ALA A 187 -5.00 3.73 -19.94
C ALA A 187 -5.25 4.28 -21.35
N THR A 188 -4.41 5.22 -21.82
CA THR A 188 -4.55 5.81 -23.15
C THR A 188 -4.30 4.76 -24.23
N ARG A 189 -5.32 4.50 -25.06
CA ARG A 189 -5.26 3.53 -26.16
C ARG A 189 -4.54 4.06 -27.40
N THR A 190 -4.82 5.31 -27.74
CA THR A 190 -4.32 5.99 -28.94
C THR A 190 -4.10 7.47 -28.65
N GLY A 191 -3.23 8.11 -29.40
CA GLY A 191 -3.04 9.55 -29.35
C GLY A 191 -2.34 10.05 -30.62
N THR A 192 -2.09 11.34 -30.69
CA THR A 192 -1.28 11.95 -31.75
C THR A 192 -0.39 13.00 -31.11
N ILE A 193 0.84 13.12 -31.58
CA ILE A 193 1.79 14.15 -31.17
C ILE A 193 2.02 15.14 -32.32
N PRO A 194 2.07 16.46 -32.06
CA PRO A 194 2.29 17.46 -33.09
C PRO A 194 3.74 17.42 -33.58
N ARG A 195 3.95 17.17 -34.87
CA ARG A 195 5.26 17.24 -35.53
C ARG A 195 5.08 17.83 -36.93
N GLU A 196 6.05 18.64 -37.37
CA GLU A 196 5.98 19.35 -38.65
C GLU A 196 6.42 18.49 -39.84
N ASP A 197 7.27 17.50 -39.60
CA ASP A 197 7.79 16.61 -40.64
C ASP A 197 6.76 15.52 -41.00
N PRO A 198 6.39 15.33 -42.28
CA PRO A 198 5.46 14.28 -42.68
C PRO A 198 6.06 12.85 -42.67
N GLU A 199 7.39 12.68 -42.59
CA GLU A 199 8.05 11.37 -42.61
C GLU A 199 8.19 10.74 -41.21
N VAL A 200 7.88 11.48 -40.15
CA VAL A 200 8.05 11.03 -38.77
C VAL A 200 6.75 10.50 -38.15
N VAL A 201 6.85 9.68 -37.11
CA VAL A 201 5.65 9.11 -36.46
C VAL A 201 4.98 10.17 -35.60
N THR A 202 3.70 10.43 -35.91
CA THR A 202 2.81 11.32 -35.16
C THR A 202 1.70 10.55 -34.45
N ASP A 203 1.17 9.49 -35.07
CA ASP A 203 0.14 8.66 -34.47
C ASP A 203 0.72 7.67 -33.46
N LEU A 204 0.11 7.67 -32.28
CA LEU A 204 0.47 6.81 -31.16
C LEU A 204 -0.58 5.71 -30.95
N TRP A 205 -0.10 4.49 -30.74
CA TRP A 205 -0.90 3.31 -30.49
C TRP A 205 -0.33 2.51 -29.33
N ASN A 206 -1.15 2.23 -28.31
CA ASN A 206 -0.70 1.48 -27.16
C ASN A 206 -0.39 0.02 -27.52
N THR A 207 0.80 -0.45 -27.17
CA THR A 207 1.20 -1.84 -27.45
C THR A 207 0.45 -2.88 -26.60
N ASN A 208 -0.22 -2.49 -25.52
CA ASN A 208 -0.91 -3.39 -24.59
C ASN A 208 -2.31 -3.79 -25.08
N ARG A 209 -2.41 -4.97 -25.71
CA ARG A 209 -3.67 -5.49 -26.28
C ARG A 209 -4.80 -5.63 -25.27
N LEU A 210 -4.50 -5.80 -23.98
CA LEU A 210 -5.53 -5.97 -22.94
C LEU A 210 -6.49 -4.80 -22.88
N LEU A 211 -6.03 -3.58 -23.18
CA LEU A 211 -6.88 -2.39 -23.21
C LEU A 211 -8.06 -2.53 -24.18
N TRP A 212 -7.96 -3.39 -25.19
CA TRP A 212 -9.05 -3.67 -26.14
C TRP A 212 -9.76 -5.00 -25.89
N THR A 213 -9.07 -5.96 -25.29
CA THR A 213 -9.52 -7.37 -25.27
C THR A 213 -9.93 -7.89 -23.90
N TYR A 214 -9.62 -7.17 -22.82
CA TYR A 214 -9.90 -7.62 -21.45
C TYR A 214 -10.74 -6.57 -20.71
N GLU A 215 -11.91 -7.00 -20.24
CA GLU A 215 -12.82 -6.13 -19.47
C GLU A 215 -12.17 -5.69 -18.16
N GLY A 216 -12.16 -4.38 -17.93
CA GLY A 216 -11.55 -3.74 -16.76
C GLY A 216 -10.07 -3.41 -16.95
N ALA A 217 -9.42 -3.77 -18.05
CA ALA A 217 -7.99 -3.50 -18.24
C ALA A 217 -7.68 -2.00 -18.24
N SER A 218 -6.69 -1.60 -17.44
CA SER A 218 -6.28 -0.22 -17.22
C SER A 218 -4.79 0.06 -17.52
N GLY A 219 -4.02 -0.94 -17.99
CA GLY A 219 -2.58 -0.80 -18.28
C GLY A 219 -1.82 -2.13 -18.21
N ILE A 220 -0.48 -2.16 -18.13
CA ILE A 220 0.47 -1.03 -18.07
C ILE A 220 1.42 -1.04 -19.27
N LYS A 221 2.32 -2.00 -19.38
CA LYS A 221 3.41 -1.95 -20.36
C LYS A 221 3.88 -3.31 -20.82
N THR A 222 4.01 -3.45 -22.14
CA THR A 222 4.64 -4.59 -22.80
C THR A 222 6.16 -4.44 -22.90
N GLY A 223 6.87 -5.57 -22.98
CA GLY A 223 8.31 -5.64 -23.27
C GLY A 223 8.65 -6.78 -24.22
N TYR A 224 9.62 -6.54 -25.10
CA TYR A 224 10.22 -7.60 -25.91
C TYR A 224 11.68 -7.29 -26.24
N THR A 225 12.55 -8.28 -26.07
CA THR A 225 13.84 -8.41 -26.75
C THR A 225 14.09 -9.90 -27.01
N ASP A 226 15.04 -10.25 -27.88
CA ASP A 226 15.33 -11.66 -28.16
C ASP A 226 15.77 -12.44 -26.91
N LYS A 227 16.43 -11.75 -25.96
CA LYS A 227 16.91 -12.31 -24.69
C LYS A 227 15.83 -12.34 -23.60
N ALA A 228 15.01 -11.29 -23.50
CA ALA A 228 13.92 -11.20 -22.53
C ALA A 228 12.70 -12.04 -22.92
N LYS A 229 12.56 -12.38 -24.21
CA LYS A 229 11.29 -12.80 -24.81
C LYS A 229 10.19 -11.78 -24.50
N ARG A 230 8.92 -12.19 -24.46
CA ARG A 230 7.80 -11.27 -24.17
C ARG A 230 7.64 -11.11 -22.67
N CYS A 231 7.47 -9.86 -22.24
CA CYS A 231 7.13 -9.48 -20.87
C CYS A 231 5.88 -8.60 -20.89
N LEU A 232 5.07 -8.66 -19.85
CA LEU A 232 3.92 -7.78 -19.69
C LEU A 232 3.69 -7.48 -18.21
N VAL A 233 3.55 -6.19 -17.91
CA VAL A 233 2.94 -5.72 -16.67
C VAL A 233 1.52 -5.28 -17.00
N GLY A 234 0.53 -5.99 -16.48
CA GLY A 234 -0.90 -5.78 -16.74
C GLY A 234 -1.63 -5.34 -15.48
N THR A 235 -2.61 -4.46 -15.62
CA THR A 235 -3.55 -4.12 -14.54
C THR A 235 -5.00 -4.14 -15.05
N ALA A 236 -5.92 -4.50 -14.17
CA ALA A 236 -7.34 -4.41 -14.42
C ALA A 236 -8.12 -4.12 -13.13
N GLU A 237 -9.23 -3.42 -13.28
CA GLU A 237 -10.16 -3.09 -12.20
C GLU A 237 -11.55 -3.69 -12.47
N ARG A 238 -12.14 -4.31 -11.44
CA ARG A 238 -13.54 -4.76 -11.43
C ARG A 238 -14.15 -4.49 -10.06
N ASP A 239 -15.34 -3.91 -10.05
CA ASP A 239 -16.11 -3.63 -8.82
C ASP A 239 -15.28 -2.89 -7.74
N GLY A 240 -14.45 -1.93 -8.16
CA GLY A 240 -13.59 -1.13 -7.27
C GLY A 240 -12.35 -1.86 -6.73
N ARG A 241 -12.10 -3.10 -7.17
CA ARG A 241 -10.89 -3.87 -6.84
C ARG A 241 -9.96 -3.90 -8.04
N GLU A 242 -8.71 -3.50 -7.83
CA GLU A 242 -7.68 -3.46 -8.87
C GLU A 242 -6.57 -4.49 -8.61
N LEU A 243 -6.22 -5.24 -9.65
CA LEU A 243 -5.20 -6.27 -9.62
C LEU A 243 -4.06 -5.93 -10.57
N LEU A 244 -2.84 -6.21 -10.14
CA LEU A 244 -1.65 -6.06 -10.97
C LEU A 244 -0.95 -7.39 -11.18
N THR A 245 -0.51 -7.61 -12.41
CA THR A 245 0.21 -8.80 -12.83
C THR A 245 1.52 -8.42 -13.48
N VAL A 246 2.54 -9.25 -13.28
CA VAL A 246 3.75 -9.24 -14.09
C VAL A 246 3.94 -10.66 -14.61
N VAL A 247 4.21 -10.80 -15.90
CA VAL A 247 4.65 -12.06 -16.52
C VAL A 247 5.92 -11.79 -17.34
N LEU A 248 6.91 -12.66 -17.19
CA LEU A 248 8.24 -12.51 -17.75
C LEU A 248 8.62 -13.75 -18.57
N LYS A 249 9.36 -13.49 -19.64
CA LYS A 249 9.96 -14.50 -20.52
C LYS A 249 8.94 -15.46 -21.12
N ASN A 250 7.84 -14.91 -21.61
CA ASN A 250 6.81 -15.61 -22.36
C ASN A 250 7.17 -15.76 -23.85
N GLU A 251 6.77 -16.88 -24.44
CA GLU A 251 6.71 -17.04 -25.90
C GLU A 251 5.49 -16.29 -26.48
N GLU A 252 5.53 -15.98 -27.78
CA GLU A 252 4.75 -14.92 -28.43
C GLU A 252 3.32 -14.69 -27.91
N GLN A 253 2.39 -15.62 -28.13
CA GLN A 253 0.99 -15.43 -27.74
C GLN A 253 0.73 -15.68 -26.25
N SER A 254 1.64 -16.41 -25.58
CA SER A 254 1.42 -16.86 -24.20
C SER A 254 1.41 -15.71 -23.20
N VAL A 255 2.06 -14.59 -23.51
CA VAL A 255 2.09 -13.40 -22.64
C VAL A 255 0.69 -12.86 -22.34
N TRP A 256 -0.21 -12.91 -23.33
CA TRP A 256 -1.59 -12.41 -23.18
C TRP A 256 -2.46 -13.40 -22.42
N SER A 257 -2.34 -14.70 -22.73
CA SER A 257 -3.09 -15.75 -22.05
C SER A 257 -2.68 -15.88 -20.58
N ASP A 258 -1.39 -15.87 -20.28
CA ASP A 258 -0.88 -15.97 -18.90
C ASP A 258 -1.37 -14.78 -18.06
N THR A 259 -1.28 -13.57 -18.61
CA THR A 259 -1.78 -12.36 -17.94
C THR A 259 -3.29 -12.42 -17.69
N THR A 260 -4.06 -12.80 -18.71
CA THR A 260 -5.52 -12.96 -18.59
C THR A 260 -5.89 -14.04 -17.58
N SER A 261 -5.16 -15.16 -17.56
CA SER A 261 -5.34 -16.25 -16.61
C SER A 261 -5.06 -15.82 -15.17
N LEU A 262 -4.00 -15.03 -14.94
CA LEU A 262 -3.70 -14.48 -13.62
C LEU A 262 -4.76 -13.49 -13.15
N LEU A 263 -5.18 -12.55 -14.00
CA LEU A 263 -6.23 -11.60 -13.65
C LEU A 263 -7.54 -12.32 -13.31
N ASN A 264 -7.94 -13.29 -14.15
CA ASN A 264 -9.13 -14.10 -13.89
C ASN A 264 -9.00 -14.92 -12.59
N TYR A 265 -7.84 -15.50 -12.33
CA TYR A 265 -7.57 -16.21 -11.08
C TYR A 265 -7.73 -15.28 -9.87
N GLY A 266 -7.15 -14.08 -9.92
CA GLY A 266 -7.26 -13.10 -8.84
C GLY A 266 -8.67 -12.62 -8.56
N PHE A 267 -9.46 -12.37 -9.60
CA PHE A 267 -10.86 -11.94 -9.45
C PHE A 267 -11.80 -13.08 -9.03
N ASN A 268 -11.55 -14.31 -9.45
CA ASN A 268 -12.47 -15.43 -9.21
C ASN A 268 -12.18 -16.19 -7.91
N GLU A 269 -10.90 -16.32 -7.53
CA GLU A 269 -10.51 -17.16 -6.40
C GLU A 269 -10.24 -16.35 -5.13
N PHE A 270 -10.29 -15.02 -5.19
CA PHE A 270 -10.08 -14.16 -4.03
C PHE A 270 -11.16 -13.09 -3.89
N VAL A 271 -11.49 -12.77 -2.64
CA VAL A 271 -12.41 -11.70 -2.25
C VAL A 271 -11.70 -10.75 -1.31
N SER A 272 -11.91 -9.44 -1.51
CA SER A 272 -11.48 -8.43 -0.54
C SER A 272 -12.55 -8.32 0.55
N THR A 273 -12.16 -8.50 1.80
CA THR A 273 -13.05 -8.46 2.96
C THR A 273 -12.62 -7.33 3.88
N GLU A 274 -13.54 -6.45 4.25
CA GLU A 274 -13.34 -5.54 5.37
C GLU A 274 -13.33 -6.35 6.66
N VAL A 275 -12.16 -6.47 7.28
CA VAL A 275 -11.96 -7.21 8.53
C VAL A 275 -12.30 -6.34 9.73
N ILE A 276 -11.93 -5.05 9.67
CA ILE A 276 -12.24 -4.04 10.68
C ILE A 276 -12.77 -2.80 9.97
N SER A 277 -13.93 -2.29 10.41
CA SER A 277 -14.44 -0.99 9.97
C SER A 277 -13.86 0.13 10.85
N ALA A 278 -13.58 1.29 10.27
CA ALA A 278 -13.21 2.47 11.03
C ALA A 278 -14.31 2.85 12.02
N GLY A 279 -13.93 3.22 13.25
CA GLY A 279 -14.87 3.55 14.32
C GLY A 279 -15.56 2.34 14.98
N LEU A 280 -15.26 1.11 14.56
CA LEU A 280 -15.77 -0.10 15.22
C LEU A 280 -15.34 -0.09 16.69
N LYS A 281 -16.29 -0.22 17.62
CA LYS A 281 -15.99 -0.37 19.05
C LYS A 281 -15.33 -1.74 19.28
N VAL A 282 -14.04 -1.72 19.62
CA VAL A 282 -13.22 -2.93 19.83
C VAL A 282 -13.10 -3.30 21.31
N GLY A 283 -13.40 -2.36 22.22
CA GLY A 283 -13.31 -2.64 23.64
C GLY A 283 -13.75 -1.47 24.51
N GLN A 284 -13.54 -1.63 25.81
CA GLN A 284 -13.77 -0.60 26.82
C GLN A 284 -12.86 -0.89 28.01
N VAL A 285 -12.19 0.14 28.52
CA VAL A 285 -11.22 0.01 29.61
C VAL A 285 -11.41 1.12 30.65
N PRO A 286 -11.21 0.82 31.95
CA PRO A 286 -11.20 1.86 32.97
C PRO A 286 -9.98 2.75 32.79
N VAL A 287 -10.14 4.04 33.07
CA VAL A 287 -9.06 5.03 33.02
C VAL A 287 -8.67 5.43 34.44
N VAL A 288 -7.37 5.46 34.71
CA VAL A 288 -6.84 5.86 36.01
C VAL A 288 -7.16 7.33 36.26
N VAL A 289 -7.85 7.60 37.37
CA VAL A 289 -8.38 8.93 37.72
C VAL A 289 -9.34 9.47 36.64
N GLY A 290 -10.02 8.58 35.91
CA GLY A 290 -11.10 8.93 34.99
C GLY A 290 -12.44 9.09 35.69
N ASN A 291 -13.31 9.95 35.14
CA ASN A 291 -14.69 10.09 35.58
C ASN A 291 -15.65 9.07 34.91
N THR A 292 -15.19 8.40 33.85
CA THR A 292 -15.90 7.37 33.08
C THR A 292 -14.88 6.40 32.49
N ASP A 293 -15.34 5.23 32.08
CA ASP A 293 -14.54 4.30 31.27
C ASP A 293 -14.34 4.85 29.87
N LEU A 294 -13.23 4.47 29.24
CA LEU A 294 -12.90 4.82 27.86
C LEU A 294 -13.40 3.74 26.91
N ALA A 295 -14.25 4.10 25.95
CA ALA A 295 -14.52 3.25 24.79
C ALA A 295 -13.29 3.23 23.87
N LEU A 296 -12.94 2.05 23.38
CA LEU A 296 -11.86 1.87 22.42
C LEU A 296 -12.47 1.60 21.05
N ILE A 297 -12.04 2.37 20.04
CA ILE A 297 -12.51 2.24 18.66
C ILE A 297 -11.32 1.99 17.71
N ALA A 298 -11.54 1.28 16.61
CA ALA A 298 -10.56 1.18 15.55
C ALA A 298 -10.40 2.53 14.83
N GLY A 299 -9.16 3.00 14.65
CA GLY A 299 -8.85 4.29 14.06
C GLY A 299 -8.99 4.34 12.55
N GLU A 300 -8.84 3.20 11.88
CA GLU A 300 -8.89 3.09 10.43
C GLU A 300 -9.50 1.74 10.01
N PRO A 301 -10.05 1.63 8.79
CA PRO A 301 -10.54 0.37 8.30
C PRO A 301 -9.37 -0.52 7.87
N PHE A 302 -9.53 -1.84 8.05
CA PHE A 302 -8.56 -2.81 7.59
C PHE A 302 -9.23 -3.81 6.66
N HIS A 303 -8.72 -3.89 5.42
CA HIS A 303 -9.17 -4.82 4.41
C HIS A 303 -8.12 -5.90 4.19
N TRP A 304 -8.56 -7.13 3.98
CA TRP A 304 -7.68 -8.24 3.65
C TRP A 304 -8.29 -9.10 2.56
N VAL A 305 -7.42 -9.62 1.67
CA VAL A 305 -7.82 -10.50 0.58
C VAL A 305 -7.77 -11.95 1.04
N PHE A 306 -8.91 -12.63 1.00
CA PHE A 306 -9.02 -14.05 1.34
C PHE A 306 -9.36 -14.89 0.12
N PRO A 307 -8.90 -16.15 0.07
CA PRO A 307 -9.40 -17.10 -0.91
C PRO A 307 -10.91 -17.32 -0.72
N VAL A 308 -11.71 -17.29 -1.80
CA VAL A 308 -13.17 -17.48 -1.77
C VAL A 308 -13.58 -18.79 -1.10
N ARG A 309 -12.71 -19.81 -1.16
CA ARG A 309 -12.96 -21.14 -0.58
C ARG A 309 -12.85 -21.17 0.95
N ASN A 310 -12.35 -20.11 1.57
CA ASN A 310 -12.39 -19.92 3.01
C ASN A 310 -13.21 -18.67 3.34
N PRO A 311 -14.56 -18.75 3.24
CA PRO A 311 -15.42 -17.58 3.33
C PRO A 311 -15.44 -16.93 4.72
N ASP A 312 -15.11 -17.68 5.77
CA ASP A 312 -15.15 -17.22 7.16
C ASP A 312 -13.79 -17.44 7.86
N PRO A 313 -12.74 -16.67 7.51
CA PRO A 313 -11.46 -16.78 8.18
C PRO A 313 -11.60 -16.40 9.66
N VAL A 314 -11.14 -17.29 10.56
CA VAL A 314 -11.10 -16.98 11.99
C VAL A 314 -9.92 -16.06 12.28
N ILE A 315 -10.20 -14.77 12.34
CA ILE A 315 -9.24 -13.73 12.69
C ILE A 315 -9.32 -13.50 14.20
N ARG A 316 -8.19 -13.61 14.88
CA ARG A 316 -8.07 -13.27 16.30
C ARG A 316 -7.58 -11.84 16.42
N SER A 317 -8.11 -11.11 17.38
CA SER A 317 -7.69 -9.75 17.68
C SER A 317 -7.22 -9.64 19.12
N GLU A 318 -6.19 -8.83 19.34
CA GLU A 318 -5.66 -8.49 20.65
C GLU A 318 -5.44 -6.98 20.74
N ILE A 319 -5.85 -6.36 21.83
CA ILE A 319 -5.61 -4.92 22.07
C ILE A 319 -4.35 -4.78 22.91
N VAL A 320 -3.38 -4.04 22.39
CA VAL A 320 -2.12 -3.68 23.07
C VAL A 320 -2.15 -2.18 23.36
N LEU A 321 -2.30 -1.80 24.63
CA LEU A 321 -2.30 -0.39 25.03
C LEU A 321 -0.85 0.13 25.14
N ASN A 322 -0.64 1.38 24.73
CA ASN A 322 0.68 2.01 24.77
C ASN A 322 1.23 2.12 26.19
N GLU A 323 0.34 2.46 27.12
CA GLU A 323 0.64 2.64 28.54
C GLU A 323 -0.62 2.52 29.38
N GLU A 324 -0.45 2.62 30.70
CA GLU A 324 -1.58 2.75 31.62
C GLU A 324 -2.31 4.09 31.41
N LEU A 325 -3.53 4.02 30.88
CA LEU A 325 -4.32 5.19 30.50
C LEU A 325 -4.73 6.03 31.71
N LYS A 326 -4.38 7.33 31.69
CA LYS A 326 -4.63 8.30 32.77
C LYS A 326 -5.38 9.53 32.25
N ALA A 327 -6.38 9.99 33.00
CA ALA A 327 -7.16 11.16 32.61
C ALA A 327 -6.37 12.49 32.76
N PRO A 328 -6.61 13.48 31.88
CA PRO A 328 -7.65 13.50 30.85
C PRO A 328 -7.22 12.83 29.53
N ILE A 329 -8.18 12.21 28.85
CA ILE A 329 -8.04 11.64 27.50
C ILE A 329 -9.11 12.29 26.63
N ARG A 330 -8.76 12.68 25.40
CA ARG A 330 -9.70 13.25 24.43
C ARG A 330 -10.16 12.20 23.44
N GLU A 331 -11.40 12.34 22.99
CA GLU A 331 -11.89 11.57 21.83
C GLU A 331 -10.94 11.75 20.64
N GLY A 332 -10.59 10.63 19.99
CA GLY A 332 -9.64 10.58 18.88
C GLY A 332 -8.17 10.41 19.28
N ASP A 333 -7.81 10.51 20.57
CA ASP A 333 -6.44 10.22 21.01
C ASP A 333 -6.07 8.76 20.71
N SER A 334 -4.87 8.53 20.17
CA SER A 334 -4.33 7.16 20.01
C SER A 334 -3.89 6.61 21.35
N VAL A 335 -4.43 5.45 21.72
CA VAL A 335 -4.27 4.84 23.06
C VAL A 335 -3.64 3.44 23.01
N GLY A 336 -3.41 2.91 21.82
CA GLY A 336 -2.81 1.62 21.60
C GLY A 336 -3.05 1.12 20.19
N ASP A 337 -2.96 -0.19 20.06
CA ASP A 337 -3.00 -0.92 18.80
C ASP A 337 -3.90 -2.15 18.91
N LEU A 338 -4.57 -2.49 17.81
CA LEU A 338 -5.34 -3.71 17.62
C LEU A 338 -4.52 -4.63 16.70
N VAL A 339 -3.92 -5.65 17.28
CA VAL A 339 -3.12 -6.65 16.56
C VAL A 339 -4.06 -7.74 16.04
N LEU A 340 -4.11 -7.90 14.72
CA LEU A 340 -4.93 -8.90 14.04
C LEU A 340 -4.06 -10.08 13.64
N THR A 341 -4.47 -11.30 13.99
CA THR A 341 -3.74 -12.52 13.67
C THR A 341 -4.63 -13.55 12.98
N TYR A 342 -4.07 -14.26 12.02
CA TYR A 342 -4.72 -15.34 11.28
C TYR A 342 -3.75 -16.49 11.12
N ASN A 343 -4.19 -17.71 11.45
CA ASN A 343 -3.36 -18.93 11.49
C ASN A 343 -2.04 -18.76 12.26
N GLY A 344 -2.06 -17.99 13.36
CA GLY A 344 -0.91 -17.74 14.22
C GLY A 344 0.12 -16.77 13.64
N LYS A 345 -0.17 -16.13 12.50
CA LYS A 345 0.64 -15.04 11.94
C LYS A 345 -0.09 -13.70 12.11
N GLU A 346 0.67 -12.67 12.41
CA GLU A 346 0.15 -11.30 12.39
C GLU A 346 -0.20 -10.90 10.95
N LEU A 347 -1.43 -10.41 10.76
CA LEU A 347 -1.91 -9.85 9.50
C LEU A 347 -1.62 -8.36 9.42
N ALA A 348 -1.98 -7.63 10.48
CA ALA A 348 -1.81 -6.20 10.58
C ALA A 348 -1.97 -5.71 12.02
N THR A 349 -1.52 -4.48 12.21
CA THR A 349 -1.74 -3.69 13.42
C THR A 349 -2.53 -2.45 13.03
N VAL A 350 -3.69 -2.25 13.68
CA VAL A 350 -4.60 -1.12 13.42
C VAL A 350 -4.61 -0.20 14.64
N PRO A 351 -4.40 1.12 14.51
CA PRO A 351 -4.43 2.04 15.64
C PRO A 351 -5.77 1.97 16.39
N VAL A 352 -5.70 1.97 17.72
CA VAL A 352 -6.87 2.08 18.60
C VAL A 352 -6.97 3.51 19.12
N LEU A 353 -8.14 4.13 18.92
CA LEU A 353 -8.42 5.49 19.35
C LEU A 353 -9.42 5.51 20.52
N ALA A 354 -9.36 6.60 21.28
CA ALA A 354 -10.34 6.97 22.28
C ALA A 354 -11.69 7.28 21.62
N GLY A 355 -12.73 6.50 21.92
CA GLY A 355 -14.08 6.68 21.39
C GLY A 355 -14.94 7.71 22.14
N ASN A 356 -14.43 8.29 23.21
CA ASN A 356 -15.07 9.37 23.96
C ASN A 356 -14.04 10.12 24.81
N ASP A 357 -14.38 11.35 25.22
CA ASP A 357 -13.61 12.09 26.23
C ASP A 357 -13.68 11.38 27.60
N VAL A 358 -12.56 11.38 28.32
CA VAL A 358 -12.49 10.98 29.73
C VAL A 358 -11.84 12.11 30.52
N GLY A 359 -12.65 12.79 31.32
CA GLY A 359 -12.19 13.86 32.20
C GLY A 359 -11.69 13.33 33.53
N ARG A 360 -11.02 14.18 34.30
CA ARG A 360 -10.75 13.89 35.72
C ARG A 360 -12.06 14.01 36.50
N PRO A 361 -12.31 13.16 37.51
CA PRO A 361 -13.46 13.35 38.40
C PRO A 361 -13.37 14.75 39.00
N ILE A 362 -14.50 15.45 38.99
CA ILE A 362 -14.61 16.74 39.68
C ILE A 362 -14.47 16.43 41.17
N GLN A 363 -13.24 16.55 41.70
CA GLN A 363 -13.04 16.56 43.14
C GLN A 363 -13.79 17.77 43.66
N THR A 364 -14.94 17.47 44.23
CA THR A 364 -15.89 18.44 44.71
C THR A 364 -15.32 18.99 46.01
N ILE A 365 -14.39 19.94 45.89
CA ILE A 365 -13.81 20.73 46.99
C ILE A 365 -14.89 21.61 47.67
N TRP A 366 -16.17 21.48 47.31
CA TRP A 366 -17.25 22.20 48.01
C TRP A 366 -17.26 21.88 49.51
N TYR A 367 -16.85 20.68 49.96
CA TYR A 367 -16.69 20.39 51.39
C TYR A 367 -15.59 21.23 52.04
N PHE A 368 -14.48 21.50 51.35
CA PHE A 368 -13.45 22.42 51.81
C PHE A 368 -14.00 23.84 51.92
N TRP A 369 -14.76 24.30 50.91
CA TRP A 369 -15.41 25.61 50.96
C TRP A 369 -16.51 25.70 52.02
N VAL A 370 -17.29 24.64 52.25
CA VAL A 370 -18.25 24.54 53.37
C VAL A 370 -17.51 24.60 54.70
N GLY A 371 -16.37 23.91 54.84
CA GLY A 371 -15.51 24.01 56.02
C GLY A 371 -14.97 25.42 56.27
N VAL A 372 -14.52 26.11 55.21
CA VAL A 372 -14.07 27.50 55.26
C VAL A 372 -15.21 28.44 55.68
N VAL A 373 -16.39 28.30 55.09
CA VAL A 373 -17.58 29.11 55.42
C VAL A 373 -18.04 28.87 56.85
N LEU A 374 -18.15 27.60 57.28
CA LEU A 374 -18.53 27.26 58.66
C LEU A 374 -17.49 27.79 59.67
N GLY A 375 -16.20 27.66 59.37
CA GLY A 375 -15.12 28.19 60.20
C GLY A 375 -15.19 29.72 60.34
N ALA A 376 -15.45 30.43 59.24
CA ALA A 376 -15.64 31.88 59.26
C ALA A 376 -16.88 32.28 60.09
N LEU A 377 -17.97 31.51 60.01
CA LEU A 377 -19.20 31.74 60.75
C LEU A 377 -19.02 31.54 62.26
N VAL A 378 -18.26 30.52 62.67
CA VAL A 378 -17.89 30.29 64.07
C VAL A 378 -17.04 31.45 64.60
N LEU A 379 -16.02 31.88 63.85
CA LEU A 379 -15.18 33.02 64.22
C LEU A 379 -15.99 34.32 64.36
N PHE A 380 -16.96 34.54 63.47
CA PHE A 380 -17.87 35.69 63.55
C PHE A 380 -18.75 35.64 64.82
N ILE A 381 -19.30 34.48 65.17
CA ILE A 381 -20.09 34.30 66.41
C ILE A 381 -19.22 34.52 67.66
N LEU A 382 -17.97 34.04 67.66
CA LEU A 382 -17.04 34.24 68.77
C LEU A 382 -16.65 35.71 68.91
N ALA A 383 -16.36 36.39 67.80
CA ALA A 383 -16.03 37.81 67.78
C ALA A 383 -17.20 38.68 68.28
N THR A 384 -18.42 38.41 67.83
CA THR A 384 -19.62 39.13 68.31
C THR A 384 -19.89 38.88 69.79
N ARG A 385 -19.74 37.63 70.27
CA ARG A 385 -19.84 37.32 71.71
C ARG A 385 -18.75 38.00 72.54
N PHE A 386 -17.52 38.07 72.02
CA PHE A 386 -16.44 38.79 72.66
C PHE A 386 -16.79 40.28 72.78
N VAL A 387 -17.15 40.94 71.68
CA VAL A 387 -17.56 42.36 71.68
C VAL A 387 -18.70 42.64 72.66
N VAL A 388 -19.75 41.80 72.67
CA VAL A 388 -20.87 41.95 73.63
C VAL A 388 -20.41 41.80 75.08
N ARG A 389 -19.48 40.88 75.37
CA ARG A 389 -18.87 40.75 76.72
C ARG A 389 -18.05 41.99 77.08
N THR A 390 -17.23 42.51 76.17
CA THR A 390 -16.40 43.70 76.44
C THR A 390 -17.26 44.93 76.68
N VAL A 391 -18.31 45.15 75.88
CA VAL A 391 -19.28 46.24 76.07
C VAL A 391 -20.03 46.11 77.40
N ARG A 392 -20.49 44.90 77.77
CA ARG A 392 -21.15 44.67 79.07
C ARG A 392 -20.20 44.86 80.26
N SER A 393 -18.92 44.51 80.13
CA SER A 393 -17.92 44.74 81.18
C SER A 393 -17.57 46.23 81.33
N GLY A 394 -17.53 46.99 80.24
CA GLY A 394 -17.30 48.44 80.26
C GLY A 394 -18.48 49.23 80.84
N GLN A 395 -19.72 48.75 80.68
CA GLN A 395 -20.90 49.35 81.32
C GLN A 395 -21.01 49.04 82.83
N ARG A 396 -20.42 47.93 83.31
CA ARG A 396 -20.35 47.61 84.75
C ARG A 396 -19.31 48.44 85.52
N MET A 397 -18.27 48.95 84.86
CA MET A 397 -17.27 49.85 85.48
C MET A 397 -17.66 51.33 85.46
N ARG A 398 -18.82 51.69 84.87
CA ARG A 398 -19.36 53.06 84.82
C ARG A 398 -20.56 53.28 85.76
N ARG A 399 -20.79 52.39 86.72
CA ARG A 399 -21.78 52.56 87.80
C ARG A 399 -21.10 52.80 89.12
#